data_AF-A0A2N7RP83-F1
#
_entry.id   AF-A0A2N7RP83-F1
#
_cell.length_a   1.000
_cell.length_b   1.000
_cell.length_c   1.000
_cell.angle_alpha   90.00
_cell.angle_beta   90.00
_cell.angle_gamma   90.00
#
_symmetry.space_group_name_H-M   'P 1'
#
loop_
_entity.id
_entity.type
_entity.pdbx_description
1 polymer ?
#
loop_
_entity_poly.entity_id
_entity_poly.type
_entity_poly.pdbx_seq_one_letter_code
_entity_poly.pdbx_strand_id
1 'polypeptide(L)'
;MAPQLGCADPRGQPRRAVHWSSCLRAARVRLAACLCCRCCLLCLLCLFFQPVQAATPAVALERADAGLQGARVPPNLLLNLSLTHAAAAAAHGGEYLPQREYAGYFDARMCYVYPYRSKDGAMLPDLRVATAYFSVLKPADALHGCGGDSFSGNFLNWASASMLDIVRYALTGGARVIDEVRKTVLQRAYLPDGASGPDFFAHADYFPRKVLRQGVAAATPFALAQVAIVSCRNRLLFGDASLPGSGSGSGSCDAPGAAGTHGVFLARVRVCDASEGPLRGDLCLAYGKQYKPVGALQRLGGRVRVGVFGHLNGPPVVSPSVSPSVNHMYGGVLRAPLAHVGRQRWLAPGFVAQDNPDAEWHPLTGVFLEHGHGGGHGGGVTAYINGLGHSNPARQGAYAGAAPLAELLYESLRYLQGRQASPVVPPATAPPAVDDGLPVVGQWSDPQTASCQRHIVVSLGDAGMAADRYVPGNLPVAGAPSMPATARVPRMPLRHPRSIRWPGPAP
;
A
#
# COMPACT_ATOMS: atom_id res chain seq x y z
N MET A 1 73.88 -7.30 8.54
CA MET A 1 75.02 -8.19 8.23
C MET A 1 74.46 -9.55 7.85
N ALA A 2 74.54 -9.93 6.57
CA ALA A 2 74.41 -11.32 6.14
C ALA A 2 75.78 -12.02 6.28
N PRO A 3 75.85 -13.37 6.32
CA PRO A 3 76.13 -14.13 5.09
C PRO A 3 75.44 -15.53 5.02
N GLN A 4 75.00 -15.96 3.82
CA GLN A 4 75.55 -17.06 2.97
C GLN A 4 75.05 -18.48 3.34
N LEU A 5 74.89 -19.51 2.49
CA LEU A 5 74.93 -19.81 1.03
C LEU A 5 74.57 -21.32 0.93
N GLY A 6 74.12 -21.82 -0.23
CA GLY A 6 74.47 -23.19 -0.65
C GLY A 6 73.37 -24.10 -1.23
N CYS A 7 73.43 -24.32 -2.54
CA CYS A 7 72.60 -25.18 -3.39
C CYS A 7 73.02 -26.68 -3.36
N ALA A 8 72.15 -27.60 -3.85
CA ALA A 8 72.44 -28.53 -4.97
C ALA A 8 71.39 -29.64 -5.17
N ASP A 9 70.97 -29.82 -6.42
CA ASP A 9 70.43 -31.06 -7.04
C ASP A 9 71.60 -31.72 -7.81
N PRO A 10 71.68 -33.06 -7.97
CA PRO A 10 71.33 -33.63 -9.29
C PRO A 10 70.80 -35.08 -9.29
N ARG A 11 69.78 -35.29 -10.14
CA ARG A 11 69.59 -36.36 -11.16
C ARG A 11 70.26 -37.74 -10.99
N GLY A 12 69.46 -38.80 -11.17
CA GLY A 12 69.95 -40.10 -11.66
C GLY A 12 68.92 -41.24 -11.63
N GLN A 13 68.21 -41.48 -12.75
CA GLN A 13 67.60 -42.80 -13.04
C GLN A 13 68.65 -43.66 -13.75
N PRO A 14 68.63 -45.01 -13.57
CA PRO A 14 68.01 -45.82 -14.62
C PRO A 14 67.38 -47.18 -14.18
N ARG A 15 66.31 -47.53 -14.92
CA ARG A 15 66.00 -48.83 -15.56
C ARG A 15 65.63 -50.10 -14.76
N ARG A 16 64.48 -50.62 -15.20
CA ARG A 16 64.10 -51.99 -15.62
C ARG A 16 63.14 -52.79 -14.72
N ALA A 17 62.04 -53.14 -15.37
CA ALA A 17 60.91 -53.97 -14.99
C ALA A 17 61.28 -55.44 -14.77
N VAL A 18 60.54 -56.15 -13.90
CA VAL A 18 59.94 -57.48 -14.16
C VAL A 18 58.72 -57.68 -13.24
N HIS A 19 57.61 -58.05 -13.88
CA HIS A 19 56.39 -58.76 -13.45
C HIS A 19 56.08 -59.03 -11.96
N TRP A 20 54.88 -58.62 -11.51
CA TRP A 20 53.78 -59.58 -11.32
C TRP A 20 52.42 -58.89 -11.14
N SER A 21 51.56 -59.14 -12.12
CA SER A 21 50.18 -58.75 -12.22
C SER A 21 49.27 -59.83 -11.64
N SER A 22 48.96 -59.78 -10.35
CA SER A 22 47.92 -60.62 -9.76
C SER A 22 47.58 -60.20 -8.32
N CYS A 23 47.10 -58.97 -8.10
CA CYS A 23 46.40 -58.58 -6.83
C CYS A 23 45.55 -57.29 -6.88
N LEU A 24 45.34 -56.64 -8.04
CA LEU A 24 44.74 -55.29 -8.10
C LEU A 24 43.26 -55.21 -8.57
N ARG A 25 42.53 -56.33 -8.66
CA ARG A 25 41.08 -56.30 -8.99
C ARG A 25 40.14 -56.33 -7.80
N ALA A 26 40.59 -56.67 -6.59
CA ALA A 26 39.73 -56.69 -5.39
C ALA A 26 39.72 -55.36 -4.60
N ALA A 27 40.71 -54.49 -4.78
CA ALA A 27 40.83 -53.24 -4.01
C ALA A 27 40.14 -52.01 -4.65
N ARG A 28 39.76 -52.07 -5.93
CA ARG A 28 39.10 -50.93 -6.62
C ARG A 28 37.59 -50.84 -6.42
N VAL A 29 36.92 -51.90 -5.94
CA VAL A 29 35.47 -51.89 -5.71
C VAL A 29 35.10 -51.30 -4.34
N ARG A 30 36.01 -51.32 -3.36
CA ARG A 30 35.73 -50.79 -2.00
C ARG A 30 36.05 -49.30 -1.82
N LEU A 31 36.89 -48.70 -2.66
CA LEU A 31 37.21 -47.27 -2.59
C LEU A 31 36.24 -46.38 -3.38
N ALA A 32 35.60 -46.89 -4.44
CA ALA A 32 34.58 -46.15 -5.19
C ALA A 32 33.25 -46.00 -4.42
N ALA A 33 32.91 -46.98 -3.56
CA ALA A 33 31.70 -46.94 -2.74
C ALA A 33 31.80 -45.90 -1.59
N CYS A 34 32.98 -45.69 -1.02
CA CYS A 34 33.17 -44.72 0.08
C CYS A 34 33.20 -43.26 -0.38
N LEU A 35 33.70 -42.96 -1.59
CA LEU A 35 33.68 -41.59 -2.12
C LEU A 35 32.28 -41.16 -2.59
N CYS A 36 31.51 -42.08 -3.18
CA CYS A 36 30.13 -41.79 -3.62
C CYS A 36 29.20 -41.55 -2.43
N CYS A 37 29.40 -42.28 -1.31
CA CYS A 37 28.61 -42.12 -0.10
C CYS A 37 28.88 -40.79 0.64
N ARG A 38 30.13 -40.29 0.63
CA ARG A 38 30.48 -38.98 1.21
C ARG A 38 29.98 -37.79 0.37
N CYS A 39 29.99 -37.88 -0.97
CA CYS A 39 29.38 -36.85 -1.82
C CYS A 39 27.85 -36.85 -1.75
N CYS A 40 27.20 -38.01 -1.60
CA CYS A 40 25.75 -38.08 -1.40
C CYS A 40 25.32 -37.52 -0.03
N LEU A 41 26.08 -37.76 1.06
CA LEU A 41 25.76 -37.17 2.36
C LEU A 41 25.90 -35.63 2.38
N LEU A 42 26.90 -35.08 1.68
CA LEU A 42 27.08 -33.63 1.54
C LEU A 42 26.01 -32.97 0.65
N CYS A 43 25.55 -33.65 -0.42
CA CYS A 43 24.42 -33.16 -1.23
C CYS A 43 23.07 -33.28 -0.51
N LEU A 44 22.87 -34.31 0.32
CA LEU A 44 21.68 -34.45 1.17
C LEU A 44 21.64 -33.40 2.29
N LEU A 45 22.79 -32.99 2.86
CA LEU A 45 22.85 -31.91 3.86
C LEU A 45 22.58 -30.52 3.28
N CYS A 46 22.92 -30.26 2.01
CA CYS A 46 22.58 -29.00 1.34
C CYS A 46 21.10 -28.89 0.92
N LEU A 47 20.37 -30.01 0.81
CA LEU A 47 18.93 -30.01 0.50
C LEU A 47 18.04 -29.62 1.69
N PHE A 48 18.58 -29.58 2.92
CA PHE A 48 17.84 -29.19 4.14
C PHE A 48 18.07 -27.74 4.59
N PHE A 49 19.00 -27.01 3.99
CA PHE A 49 19.16 -25.57 4.22
C PHE A 49 18.38 -24.77 3.18
N GLN A 50 17.05 -24.86 3.25
CA GLN A 50 16.22 -23.78 2.72
C GLN A 50 16.56 -22.52 3.54
N PRO A 51 16.82 -21.35 2.93
CA PRO A 51 16.86 -20.12 3.69
C PRO A 51 15.48 -19.97 4.34
N VAL A 52 15.42 -20.16 5.66
CA VAL A 52 14.25 -19.81 6.45
C VAL A 52 14.09 -18.32 6.27
N GLN A 53 13.23 -17.94 5.35
CA GLN A 53 12.78 -16.58 5.19
C GLN A 53 12.11 -16.26 6.51
N ALA A 54 12.83 -15.53 7.37
CA ALA A 54 12.33 -15.16 8.68
C ALA A 54 10.98 -14.50 8.44
N ALA A 55 9.91 -15.16 8.92
CA ALA A 55 8.60 -14.55 8.94
C ALA A 55 8.79 -13.19 9.60
N THR A 56 8.36 -12.12 8.93
CA THR A 56 8.38 -10.80 9.55
C THR A 56 7.70 -10.97 10.90
N PRO A 57 8.39 -10.65 12.01
CA PRO A 57 7.80 -10.86 13.32
C PRO A 57 6.46 -10.13 13.32
N ALA A 58 5.40 -10.85 13.67
CA ALA A 58 4.12 -10.22 13.89
C ALA A 58 4.36 -9.17 14.97
N VAL A 59 4.40 -7.90 14.59
CA VAL A 59 4.38 -6.81 15.55
C VAL A 59 3.03 -6.93 16.21
N ALA A 60 3.03 -7.41 17.46
CA ALA A 60 1.89 -7.24 18.33
C ALA A 60 1.69 -5.73 18.41
N LEU A 61 0.75 -5.23 17.62
CA LEU A 61 0.20 -3.91 17.81
C LEU A 61 -0.50 -4.00 19.15
N GLU A 62 0.22 -3.72 20.24
CA GLU A 62 -0.45 -3.35 21.47
C GLU A 62 -1.48 -2.32 21.09
N ARG A 63 -2.71 -2.49 21.58
CA ARG A 63 -3.77 -1.52 21.41
C ARG A 63 -3.25 -0.24 22.07
N ALA A 64 -2.59 0.60 21.30
CA ALA A 64 -2.38 1.99 21.66
C ALA A 64 -3.80 2.54 21.71
N ASP A 65 -4.34 2.65 22.92
CA ASP A 65 -5.61 3.32 23.16
C ASP A 65 -5.41 4.78 22.77
N ALA A 66 -5.53 5.04 21.46
CA ALA A 66 -5.30 6.34 20.85
C ALA A 66 -6.31 7.38 21.36
N GLY A 67 -7.35 6.96 22.09
CA GLY A 67 -8.15 7.79 22.96
C GLY A 67 -8.45 7.04 24.26
N LEU A 68 -7.78 7.42 25.35
CA LEU A 68 -8.14 6.94 26.68
C LEU A 68 -9.60 7.35 26.99
N GLN A 69 -10.39 6.38 27.43
CA GLN A 69 -11.66 6.65 28.12
C GLN A 69 -11.36 7.55 29.32
N GLY A 70 -11.88 8.78 29.34
CA GLY A 70 -11.73 9.72 30.46
C GLY A 70 -10.68 10.83 30.29
N ALA A 71 -9.90 10.87 29.21
CA ALA A 71 -9.10 12.05 28.90
C ALA A 71 -10.01 13.22 28.47
N ARG A 72 -9.99 14.34 29.21
CA ARG A 72 -10.78 15.52 28.85
C ARG A 72 -10.35 16.15 27.52
N VAL A 73 -9.06 16.09 27.18
CA VAL A 73 -8.51 16.69 25.96
C VAL A 73 -8.24 15.60 24.92
N PRO A 74 -8.90 15.61 23.76
CA PRO A 74 -8.60 14.64 22.71
C PRO A 74 -7.17 14.78 22.18
N PRO A 75 -6.44 13.67 22.02
CA PRO A 75 -5.12 13.69 21.43
C PRO A 75 -5.16 14.05 19.94
N ASN A 76 -4.05 14.60 19.47
CA ASN A 76 -3.78 14.78 18.05
C ASN A 76 -3.17 13.49 17.49
N LEU A 77 -3.74 12.96 16.41
CA LEU A 77 -3.23 11.85 15.61
C LEU A 77 -2.86 12.38 14.23
N LEU A 78 -1.57 12.40 13.91
CA LEU A 78 -1.10 12.68 12.56
C LEU A 78 -0.82 11.38 11.83
N LEU A 79 -1.40 11.25 10.64
CA LEU A 79 -1.09 10.19 9.69
C LEU A 79 -0.09 10.73 8.68
N ASN A 80 1.14 10.20 8.70
CA ASN A 80 2.15 10.48 7.71
C ASN A 80 2.09 9.37 6.66
N LEU A 81 1.39 9.64 5.55
CA LEU A 81 1.17 8.69 4.47
C LEU A 81 2.22 8.91 3.38
N SER A 82 3.34 8.20 3.52
CA SER A 82 4.48 8.20 2.60
C SER A 82 4.24 7.17 1.49
N LEU A 83 3.24 7.43 0.66
CA LEU A 83 2.75 6.50 -0.36
C LEU A 83 3.05 7.01 -1.77
N THR A 84 3.57 6.12 -2.61
CA THR A 84 3.85 6.27 -4.04
C THR A 84 2.90 5.39 -4.87
N HIS A 85 3.19 5.24 -6.17
CA HIS A 85 2.55 4.23 -7.00
C HIS A 85 2.73 2.80 -6.45
N ALA A 86 3.79 2.52 -5.69
CA ALA A 86 4.02 1.21 -5.09
C ALA A 86 2.90 0.80 -4.12
N ALA A 87 2.19 1.74 -3.49
CA ALA A 87 1.01 1.44 -2.69
C ALA A 87 -0.13 0.83 -3.53
N ALA A 88 -0.20 1.11 -4.83
CA ALA A 88 -1.17 0.49 -5.72
C ALA A 88 -0.76 -0.93 -6.16
N ALA A 89 0.45 -1.40 -5.82
CA ALA A 89 0.93 -2.74 -6.15
C ALA A 89 0.09 -3.83 -5.47
N ALA A 90 0.16 -5.05 -6.01
CA ALA A 90 -0.60 -6.19 -5.52
C ALA A 90 -0.33 -6.46 -4.03
N ALA A 91 -1.40 -6.55 -3.23
CA ALA A 91 -1.29 -6.93 -1.82
C ALA A 91 -0.88 -8.39 -1.63
N HIS A 92 -1.24 -9.23 -2.60
CA HIS A 92 -1.02 -10.67 -2.56
C HIS A 92 -0.20 -11.12 -3.77
N GLY A 93 0.93 -11.75 -3.52
CA GLY A 93 1.73 -12.44 -4.54
C GLY A 93 1.58 -13.96 -4.46
N GLY A 94 2.31 -14.67 -5.33
CA GLY A 94 2.31 -16.14 -5.38
C GLY A 94 1.02 -16.76 -5.90
N GLU A 95 0.96 -18.09 -5.87
CA GLU A 95 -0.18 -18.88 -6.30
C GLU A 95 -1.38 -18.71 -5.35
N TYR A 96 -2.60 -18.85 -5.89
CA TYR A 96 -3.82 -18.85 -5.09
C TYR A 96 -3.93 -20.14 -4.29
N LEU A 97 -4.14 -20.00 -2.97
CA LEU A 97 -4.37 -21.12 -2.06
C LEU A 97 -5.78 -21.01 -1.47
N PRO A 98 -6.72 -21.91 -1.82
CA PRO A 98 -8.12 -21.80 -1.37
C PRO A 98 -8.27 -21.86 0.15
N GLN A 99 -7.36 -22.53 0.86
CA GLN A 99 -7.36 -22.63 2.34
C GLN A 99 -6.89 -21.35 3.03
N ARG A 100 -6.25 -20.42 2.30
CA ARG A 100 -5.73 -19.18 2.86
C ARG A 100 -6.76 -18.08 2.66
N GLU A 101 -7.13 -17.40 3.73
CA GLU A 101 -7.92 -16.17 3.63
C GLU A 101 -7.06 -15.01 3.14
N TYR A 102 -7.52 -14.31 2.11
CA TYR A 102 -6.87 -13.12 1.55
C TYR A 102 -7.67 -11.87 1.93
N ALA A 103 -6.99 -10.91 2.56
CA ALA A 103 -7.59 -9.63 2.93
C ALA A 103 -7.97 -8.80 1.69
N GLY A 104 -9.11 -8.11 1.74
CA GLY A 104 -9.58 -7.21 0.68
C GLY A 104 -11.03 -6.79 0.88
N TYR A 105 -11.62 -6.16 -0.13
CA TYR A 105 -12.99 -5.64 -0.04
C TYR A 105 -14.07 -6.71 -0.11
N PHE A 106 -13.80 -7.86 -0.72
CA PHE A 106 -14.74 -8.97 -0.78
C PHE A 106 -14.74 -9.72 0.56
N ASP A 107 -15.89 -10.23 1.00
CA ASP A 107 -15.95 -11.19 2.10
C ASP A 107 -15.50 -12.55 1.57
N ALA A 108 -14.42 -13.09 2.14
CA ALA A 108 -13.81 -14.34 1.70
C ALA A 108 -14.79 -15.52 1.77
N ARG A 109 -15.79 -15.44 2.67
CA ARG A 109 -16.78 -16.48 2.94
C ARG A 109 -18.00 -16.40 2.01
N MET A 110 -17.99 -15.50 1.03
CA MET A 110 -19.12 -15.27 0.13
C MET A 110 -18.73 -15.45 -1.33
N CYS A 111 -19.71 -15.86 -2.13
CA CYS A 111 -19.66 -15.98 -3.58
C CYS A 111 -20.38 -14.80 -4.23
N TYR A 112 -19.87 -14.34 -5.37
CA TYR A 112 -20.27 -13.10 -6.02
C TYR A 112 -20.69 -13.32 -7.46
N VAL A 113 -21.70 -12.56 -7.88
CA VAL A 113 -22.13 -12.43 -9.28
C VAL A 113 -21.84 -11.04 -9.82
N TYR A 114 -21.70 -10.95 -11.13
CA TYR A 114 -21.50 -9.70 -11.86
C TYR A 114 -22.56 -9.58 -12.95
N PRO A 115 -23.15 -8.40 -13.18
CA PRO A 115 -24.16 -8.23 -14.22
C PRO A 115 -23.55 -8.30 -15.63
N TYR A 116 -24.25 -8.95 -16.54
CA TYR A 116 -23.90 -9.03 -17.96
C TYR A 116 -24.93 -8.31 -18.82
N ARG A 117 -24.51 -7.87 -20.00
CA ARG A 117 -25.35 -7.23 -21.00
C ARG A 117 -25.00 -7.74 -22.39
N SER A 118 -26.02 -7.93 -23.23
CA SER A 118 -25.80 -8.23 -24.64
C SER A 118 -25.23 -7.00 -25.36
N LYS A 119 -24.10 -7.18 -26.04
CA LYS A 119 -23.50 -6.22 -26.95
C LYS A 119 -23.08 -6.99 -28.21
N ASP A 120 -23.59 -6.55 -29.37
CA ASP A 120 -23.31 -7.18 -30.67
C ASP A 120 -23.57 -8.70 -30.69
N GLY A 121 -24.62 -9.15 -29.99
CA GLY A 121 -25.00 -10.56 -29.88
C GLY A 121 -24.23 -11.37 -28.83
N ALA A 122 -23.19 -10.80 -28.20
CA ALA A 122 -22.41 -11.46 -27.15
C ALA A 122 -22.79 -10.95 -25.75
N MET A 123 -22.90 -11.84 -24.77
CA MET A 123 -23.08 -11.46 -23.37
C MET A 123 -21.73 -11.07 -22.76
N LEU A 124 -21.55 -9.78 -22.47
CA LEU A 124 -20.32 -9.23 -21.90
C LEU A 124 -20.59 -8.65 -20.49
N PRO A 125 -19.59 -8.61 -19.60
CA PRO A 125 -19.73 -7.93 -18.33
C PRO A 125 -20.17 -6.47 -18.52
N ASP A 126 -21.14 -6.02 -17.72
CA ASP A 126 -21.64 -4.64 -17.79
C ASP A 126 -20.62 -3.66 -17.19
N LEU A 127 -20.16 -2.71 -18.00
CA LEU A 127 -19.15 -1.72 -17.59
C LEU A 127 -19.75 -0.34 -17.25
N ARG A 128 -21.08 -0.20 -17.22
CA ARG A 128 -21.73 1.06 -16.84
C ARG A 128 -21.54 1.33 -15.36
N VAL A 129 -21.11 2.55 -15.03
CA VAL A 129 -20.74 2.95 -13.66
C VAL A 129 -21.79 2.60 -12.61
N ALA A 130 -23.08 2.71 -12.95
CA ALA A 130 -24.20 2.47 -12.04
C ALA A 130 -24.48 1.00 -11.69
N THR A 131 -23.97 0.05 -12.49
CA THR A 131 -24.28 -1.40 -12.37
C THR A 131 -23.04 -2.27 -12.34
N ALA A 132 -21.89 -1.77 -12.78
CA ALA A 132 -20.63 -2.50 -12.93
C ALA A 132 -19.96 -2.83 -11.59
N TYR A 133 -20.55 -3.73 -10.80
CA TYR A 133 -20.00 -4.20 -9.52
C TYR A 133 -20.42 -5.64 -9.22
N PHE A 134 -19.58 -6.31 -8.44
CA PHE A 134 -19.88 -7.60 -7.84
C PHE A 134 -20.88 -7.43 -6.69
N SER A 135 -21.81 -8.37 -6.59
CA SER A 135 -22.77 -8.46 -5.48
C SER A 135 -22.84 -9.89 -4.96
N VAL A 136 -23.06 -10.03 -3.66
CA VAL A 136 -23.16 -11.32 -2.99
C VAL A 136 -24.31 -12.13 -3.59
N LEU A 137 -24.04 -13.39 -3.90
CA LEU A 137 -25.02 -14.38 -4.35
C LEU A 137 -25.36 -15.36 -3.21
N LYS A 138 -24.33 -15.99 -2.63
CA LYS A 138 -24.46 -17.09 -1.67
C LYS A 138 -23.21 -17.23 -0.79
N PRO A 139 -23.27 -17.93 0.35
CA PRO A 139 -22.08 -18.32 1.09
C PRO A 139 -21.18 -19.25 0.26
N ALA A 140 -19.87 -19.13 0.47
CA ALA A 140 -18.87 -20.05 -0.06
C ALA A 140 -18.78 -21.32 0.82
N ASP A 141 -18.19 -22.39 0.28
CA ASP A 141 -17.88 -23.58 1.05
C ASP A 141 -16.69 -23.37 2.02
N ALA A 142 -16.34 -24.40 2.79
CA ALA A 142 -15.26 -24.35 3.78
C ALA A 142 -13.86 -24.09 3.17
N LEU A 143 -13.70 -24.22 1.85
CA LEU A 143 -12.48 -23.95 1.07
C LEU A 143 -12.61 -22.66 0.26
N HIS A 144 -13.58 -21.81 0.60
CA HIS A 144 -13.93 -20.59 -0.14
C HIS A 144 -14.35 -20.84 -1.60
N GLY A 145 -14.83 -22.04 -1.92
CA GLY A 145 -15.33 -22.43 -3.24
C GLY A 145 -16.78 -22.04 -3.49
N CYS A 146 -17.13 -21.88 -4.76
CA CYS A 146 -18.43 -21.39 -5.25
C CYS A 146 -19.12 -22.32 -6.26
N GLY A 147 -18.48 -23.41 -6.68
CA GLY A 147 -19.13 -24.47 -7.46
C GLY A 147 -19.41 -24.15 -8.93
N GLY A 148 -18.73 -23.17 -9.52
CA GLY A 148 -18.68 -22.97 -10.98
C GLY A 148 -19.75 -22.06 -11.56
N ASP A 149 -20.57 -21.43 -10.73
CA ASP A 149 -21.65 -20.52 -11.14
C ASP A 149 -21.41 -19.04 -10.74
N SER A 150 -20.38 -18.79 -9.93
CA SER A 150 -20.10 -17.50 -9.31
C SER A 150 -18.63 -17.39 -8.92
N PHE A 151 -18.20 -16.17 -8.58
CA PHE A 151 -16.82 -15.87 -8.20
C PHE A 151 -16.62 -15.99 -6.68
N SER A 152 -15.55 -16.64 -6.24
CA SER A 152 -15.14 -16.67 -4.84
C SER A 152 -14.64 -15.29 -4.39
N GLY A 153 -15.19 -14.77 -3.29
CA GLY A 153 -14.71 -13.53 -2.68
C GLY A 153 -13.25 -13.62 -2.26
N ASN A 154 -12.82 -14.78 -1.75
CA ASN A 154 -11.44 -15.02 -1.36
C ASN A 154 -10.49 -14.96 -2.56
N PHE A 155 -10.89 -15.58 -3.67
CA PHE A 155 -10.17 -15.48 -4.93
C PHE A 155 -10.12 -14.05 -5.48
N LEU A 156 -11.23 -13.30 -5.43
CA LEU A 156 -11.27 -11.91 -5.89
C LEU A 156 -10.39 -10.99 -5.04
N ASN A 157 -10.26 -11.23 -3.75
CA ASN A 157 -9.29 -10.54 -2.89
C ASN A 157 -7.85 -10.83 -3.33
N TRP A 158 -7.48 -12.11 -3.48
CA TRP A 158 -6.15 -12.48 -4.00
C TRP A 158 -5.87 -11.86 -5.37
N ALA A 159 -6.84 -11.90 -6.29
CA ALA A 159 -6.67 -11.46 -7.66
C ALA A 159 -6.52 -9.93 -7.78
N SER A 160 -7.23 -9.16 -6.95
CA SER A 160 -7.49 -7.73 -7.20
C SER A 160 -6.90 -6.75 -6.20
N ALA A 161 -6.70 -7.16 -4.95
CA ALA A 161 -6.38 -6.22 -3.88
C ALA A 161 -5.00 -5.58 -4.08
N SER A 162 -4.94 -4.26 -3.90
CA SER A 162 -3.69 -3.51 -3.75
C SER A 162 -3.38 -3.23 -2.28
N MET A 163 -2.13 -2.91 -1.96
CA MET A 163 -1.76 -2.51 -0.60
C MET A 163 -2.56 -1.28 -0.13
N LEU A 164 -2.81 -0.32 -1.02
CA LEU A 164 -3.64 0.87 -0.75
C LEU A 164 -5.10 0.50 -0.45
N ASP A 165 -5.63 -0.56 -1.05
CA ASP A 165 -6.98 -1.04 -0.72
C ASP A 165 -7.05 -1.52 0.72
N ILE A 166 -6.02 -2.23 1.21
CA ILE A 166 -5.91 -2.68 2.60
C ILE A 166 -5.79 -1.49 3.56
N VAL A 167 -4.99 -0.47 3.20
CA VAL A 167 -4.87 0.76 3.98
C VAL A 167 -6.22 1.48 4.09
N ARG A 168 -6.93 1.64 2.96
CA ARG A 168 -8.26 2.24 2.94
C ARG A 168 -9.27 1.41 3.70
N TYR A 169 -9.23 0.08 3.59
CA TYR A 169 -10.07 -0.81 4.39
C TYR A 169 -9.91 -0.52 5.88
N ALA A 170 -8.66 -0.51 6.35
CA ALA A 170 -8.34 -0.31 7.75
C ALA A 170 -8.68 1.11 8.25
N LEU A 171 -8.42 2.16 7.46
CA LEU A 171 -8.58 3.54 7.90
C LEU A 171 -9.99 4.09 7.68
N THR A 172 -10.58 3.86 6.51
CA THR A 172 -11.83 4.51 6.06
C THR A 172 -12.96 3.53 5.73
N GLY A 173 -12.72 2.22 5.79
CA GLY A 173 -13.67 1.21 5.31
C GLY A 173 -13.64 1.02 3.79
N GLY A 174 -12.64 1.56 3.11
CA GLY A 174 -12.47 1.44 1.66
C GLY A 174 -12.86 2.70 0.87
N ALA A 175 -12.42 2.76 -0.39
CA ALA A 175 -12.78 3.85 -1.31
C ALA A 175 -14.17 3.63 -1.91
N ARG A 176 -15.13 4.48 -1.52
CA ARG A 176 -16.52 4.42 -1.98
C ARG A 176 -16.67 5.14 -3.32
N VAL A 177 -16.99 4.41 -4.38
CA VAL A 177 -17.29 4.98 -5.71
C VAL A 177 -18.78 5.26 -5.91
N ILE A 178 -19.63 4.58 -5.13
CA ILE A 178 -21.04 4.91 -4.95
C ILE A 178 -21.27 4.96 -3.45
N ASP A 179 -21.80 6.07 -2.94
CA ASP A 179 -22.11 6.24 -1.52
C ASP A 179 -23.49 6.87 -1.31
N GLU A 180 -24.53 6.12 -1.65
CA GLU A 180 -25.92 6.51 -1.42
C GLU A 180 -26.43 5.91 -0.11
N VAL A 181 -27.48 6.47 0.50
CA VAL A 181 -28.01 6.03 1.80
C VAL A 181 -28.21 4.50 1.90
N ARG A 182 -28.68 3.84 0.83
CA ARG A 182 -29.01 2.39 0.81
C ARG A 182 -28.04 1.52 0.01
N LYS A 183 -27.01 2.12 -0.58
CA LYS A 183 -26.11 1.45 -1.52
C LYS A 183 -24.73 2.06 -1.43
N THR A 184 -23.78 1.23 -0.99
CA THR A 184 -22.36 1.57 -1.02
C THR A 184 -21.63 0.57 -1.90
N VAL A 185 -20.80 1.07 -2.81
CA VAL A 185 -19.93 0.26 -3.66
C VAL A 185 -18.50 0.73 -3.46
N LEU A 186 -17.63 -0.20 -3.06
CA LEU A 186 -16.20 0.03 -2.96
C LEU A 186 -15.54 -0.21 -4.32
N GLN A 187 -14.47 0.52 -4.61
CA GLN A 187 -13.64 0.31 -5.80
C GLN A 187 -12.17 0.17 -5.40
N ARG A 188 -11.46 -0.77 -6.02
CA ARG A 188 -10.00 -0.87 -5.88
C ARG A 188 -9.28 0.45 -6.21
N ALA A 189 -8.06 0.58 -5.72
CA ALA A 189 -7.13 1.62 -6.13
C ALA A 189 -6.93 1.60 -7.65
N TYR A 190 -6.87 2.79 -8.24
CA TYR A 190 -6.64 2.91 -9.67
C TYR A 190 -5.16 2.63 -9.95
N LEU A 191 -4.87 1.55 -10.68
CA LEU A 191 -3.51 1.20 -11.04
C LEU A 191 -2.97 2.14 -12.13
N PRO A 192 -1.71 2.59 -12.03
CA PRO A 192 -1.02 3.26 -13.13
C PRO A 192 -0.99 2.42 -14.42
N ASP A 193 -1.16 3.07 -15.57
CA ASP A 193 -1.23 2.45 -16.90
C ASP A 193 -0.19 3.01 -17.89
N GLY A 194 0.86 3.66 -17.36
CA GLY A 194 1.89 4.32 -18.16
C GLY A 194 1.59 5.79 -18.50
N ALA A 195 0.35 6.27 -18.35
CA ALA A 195 0.00 7.67 -18.69
C ALA A 195 0.44 8.68 -17.62
N SER A 196 0.47 8.29 -16.34
CA SER A 196 0.83 9.15 -15.21
C SER A 196 1.65 8.39 -14.16
N GLY A 197 2.59 7.57 -14.61
CA GLY A 197 3.42 6.71 -13.76
C GLY A 197 3.95 5.49 -14.53
N PRO A 198 4.51 4.48 -13.85
CA PRO A 198 4.82 3.21 -14.47
C PRO A 198 3.56 2.53 -15.05
N ASP A 199 3.72 1.61 -15.99
CA ASP A 199 2.62 0.78 -16.47
C ASP A 199 2.51 -0.49 -15.61
N PHE A 200 1.36 -0.70 -14.96
CA PHE A 200 1.13 -1.89 -14.13
C PHE A 200 0.57 -3.07 -14.93
N PHE A 201 0.26 -2.90 -16.23
CA PHE A 201 -0.31 -3.95 -17.06
C PHE A 201 0.61 -5.18 -17.11
N ALA A 202 0.24 -6.23 -16.37
CA ALA A 202 1.01 -7.46 -16.21
C ALA A 202 2.47 -7.25 -15.79
N HIS A 203 2.77 -6.15 -15.09
CA HIS A 203 4.13 -5.78 -14.69
C HIS A 203 4.67 -6.72 -13.61
N ALA A 204 5.86 -7.27 -13.80
CA ALA A 204 6.44 -8.30 -12.92
C ALA A 204 6.54 -7.86 -11.45
N ASP A 205 7.00 -6.62 -11.21
CA ASP A 205 7.26 -6.13 -9.85
C ASP A 205 6.04 -5.54 -9.14
N TYR A 206 5.12 -4.90 -9.86
CA TYR A 206 4.02 -4.14 -9.25
C TYR A 206 2.71 -4.92 -9.24
N PHE A 207 2.34 -5.53 -10.35
CA PHE A 207 1.09 -6.26 -10.46
C PHE A 207 1.22 -7.37 -11.51
N PRO A 208 1.92 -8.46 -11.18
CA PRO A 208 2.21 -9.50 -12.15
C PRO A 208 0.91 -10.15 -12.64
N ARG A 209 0.96 -10.66 -13.87
CA ARG A 209 -0.06 -11.60 -14.35
C ARG A 209 -0.15 -12.75 -13.37
N LYS A 210 -1.36 -13.03 -12.90
CA LYS A 210 -1.67 -14.17 -12.05
C LYS A 210 -2.28 -15.27 -12.89
N VAL A 211 -2.03 -16.53 -12.55
CA VAL A 211 -2.63 -17.67 -13.24
C VAL A 211 -3.24 -18.58 -12.20
N LEU A 212 -4.52 -18.91 -12.37
CA LEU A 212 -5.17 -19.96 -11.60
C LEU A 212 -5.10 -21.24 -12.42
N ARG A 213 -4.24 -22.18 -12.00
CA ARG A 213 -3.94 -23.43 -12.73
C ARG A 213 -4.85 -24.59 -12.35
N GLN A 214 -5.48 -24.54 -11.18
CA GLN A 214 -6.35 -25.58 -10.65
C GLN A 214 -7.52 -24.93 -9.91
N GLY A 215 -8.65 -25.64 -9.82
CA GLY A 215 -9.82 -25.14 -9.10
C GLY A 215 -10.49 -23.92 -9.75
N VAL A 216 -10.35 -23.74 -11.07
CA VAL A 216 -10.97 -22.61 -11.80
C VAL A 216 -12.49 -22.59 -11.61
N ALA A 217 -13.16 -23.73 -11.79
CA ALA A 217 -14.59 -23.85 -11.52
C ALA A 217 -14.92 -23.73 -10.03
N ALA A 218 -14.00 -24.02 -9.11
CA ALA A 218 -14.25 -23.77 -7.70
C ALA A 218 -14.25 -22.26 -7.38
N ALA A 219 -13.39 -21.46 -8.02
CA ALA A 219 -13.20 -20.04 -7.70
C ALA A 219 -13.93 -19.06 -8.63
N THR A 220 -14.37 -19.50 -9.81
CA THR A 220 -14.91 -18.65 -10.88
C THR A 220 -16.05 -19.35 -11.64
N PRO A 221 -16.90 -18.61 -12.38
CA PRO A 221 -17.93 -19.20 -13.23
C PRO A 221 -17.37 -19.78 -14.55
N PHE A 222 -16.04 -19.88 -14.70
CA PHE A 222 -15.43 -20.31 -15.96
C PHE A 222 -15.22 -21.83 -15.99
N ALA A 223 -15.69 -22.46 -17.06
CA ALA A 223 -15.41 -23.86 -17.38
C ALA A 223 -14.09 -24.00 -18.16
N LEU A 224 -12.99 -23.58 -17.54
CA LEU A 224 -11.64 -23.59 -18.14
C LEU A 224 -10.68 -24.42 -17.30
N ALA A 225 -9.66 -25.01 -17.93
CA ALA A 225 -8.59 -25.72 -17.22
C ALA A 225 -7.72 -24.76 -16.40
N GLN A 226 -7.42 -23.59 -16.96
CA GLN A 226 -6.66 -22.52 -16.32
C GLN A 226 -7.17 -21.16 -16.80
N VAL A 227 -7.01 -20.12 -15.97
CA VAL A 227 -7.38 -18.75 -16.33
C VAL A 227 -6.28 -17.78 -15.89
N ALA A 228 -5.93 -16.82 -16.75
CA ALA A 228 -5.05 -15.73 -16.39
C ALA A 228 -5.83 -14.52 -15.92
N ILE A 229 -5.26 -13.80 -14.96
CA ILE A 229 -5.79 -12.57 -14.42
C ILE A 229 -4.74 -11.48 -14.61
N VAL A 230 -5.12 -10.44 -15.35
CA VAL A 230 -4.34 -9.21 -15.49
C VAL A 230 -5.11 -8.08 -14.84
N SER A 231 -4.41 -7.26 -14.07
CA SER A 231 -4.98 -6.04 -13.50
C SER A 231 -4.52 -4.83 -14.32
N CYS A 232 -5.43 -3.88 -14.47
CA CYS A 232 -5.19 -2.64 -15.19
C CYS A 232 -6.17 -1.59 -14.67
N ARG A 233 -5.71 -0.36 -14.39
CA ARG A 233 -6.59 0.72 -13.88
C ARG A 233 -7.41 0.22 -12.68
N ASN A 234 -8.74 0.36 -12.74
CA ASN A 234 -9.69 -0.19 -11.77
C ASN A 234 -10.36 -1.51 -12.25
N ARG A 235 -9.73 -2.24 -13.17
CA ARG A 235 -10.30 -3.40 -13.87
C ARG A 235 -9.57 -4.70 -13.53
N LEU A 236 -10.31 -5.80 -13.65
CA LEU A 236 -9.82 -7.18 -13.67
C LEU A 236 -10.11 -7.76 -15.05
N LEU A 237 -9.07 -8.28 -15.69
CA LEU A 237 -9.14 -8.87 -17.01
C LEU A 237 -8.91 -10.37 -16.84
N PHE A 238 -9.89 -11.16 -17.25
CA PHE A 238 -9.76 -12.62 -17.31
C PHE A 238 -9.49 -13.03 -18.74
N GLY A 239 -8.42 -13.80 -18.94
CA GLY A 239 -7.94 -14.11 -20.27
C GLY A 239 -7.16 -15.40 -20.35
N ASP A 240 -6.48 -15.57 -21.48
CA ASP A 240 -5.76 -16.79 -21.80
C ASP A 240 -4.50 -16.96 -20.94
N ALA A 241 -4.37 -18.11 -20.30
CA ALA A 241 -3.23 -18.50 -19.48
C ALA A 241 -2.07 -19.13 -20.27
N SER A 242 -2.19 -19.27 -21.59
CA SER A 242 -1.11 -19.66 -22.50
C SER A 242 -0.14 -18.50 -22.83
N LEU A 243 -0.52 -17.25 -22.52
CA LEU A 243 0.28 -16.07 -22.82
C LEU A 243 1.62 -16.08 -22.05
N PRO A 244 2.75 -15.71 -22.69
CA PRO A 244 4.03 -15.61 -22.00
C PRO A 244 4.00 -14.57 -20.86
N GLY A 245 4.89 -14.76 -19.88
CA GLY A 245 5.17 -13.77 -18.83
C GLY A 245 5.63 -12.42 -19.39
N SER A 246 5.60 -11.37 -18.56
CA SER A 246 5.74 -9.94 -18.92
C SER A 246 6.68 -9.66 -20.10
N GLY A 247 6.17 -9.00 -21.13
CA GLY A 247 6.90 -8.67 -22.36
C GLY A 247 5.92 -8.31 -23.49
N SER A 248 6.37 -7.47 -24.42
CA SER A 248 5.59 -6.96 -25.55
C SER A 248 4.90 -8.08 -26.36
N GLY A 249 3.61 -7.89 -26.66
CA GLY A 249 2.74 -8.87 -27.31
C GLY A 249 1.50 -9.29 -26.49
N SER A 250 1.33 -8.73 -25.28
CA SER A 250 0.35 -9.20 -24.27
C SER A 250 -0.91 -8.33 -24.09
N GLY A 251 -1.12 -7.32 -24.95
CA GLY A 251 -2.22 -6.35 -24.86
C GLY A 251 -1.84 -5.08 -24.09
N SER A 252 -2.80 -4.17 -23.92
CA SER A 252 -2.70 -2.97 -23.08
C SER A 252 -4.00 -2.71 -22.32
N CYS A 253 -4.00 -1.72 -21.45
CA CYS A 253 -5.21 -1.28 -20.75
C CYS A 253 -6.38 -0.89 -21.68
N ASP A 254 -6.06 -0.29 -22.83
CA ASP A 254 -7.06 0.15 -23.82
C ASP A 254 -7.42 -0.97 -24.81
N ALA A 255 -6.45 -1.83 -25.13
CA ALA A 255 -6.61 -2.96 -26.03
C ALA A 255 -6.15 -4.26 -25.36
N PRO A 256 -6.97 -4.85 -24.47
CA PRO A 256 -6.54 -5.97 -23.63
C PRO A 256 -6.24 -7.26 -24.40
N GLY A 257 -6.75 -7.40 -25.63
CA GLY A 257 -6.52 -8.57 -26.47
C GLY A 257 -6.79 -9.88 -25.72
N ALA A 258 -5.82 -10.81 -25.79
CA ALA A 258 -5.94 -12.11 -25.16
C ALA A 258 -5.98 -12.07 -23.61
N ALA A 259 -5.55 -10.98 -22.97
CA ALA A 259 -5.65 -10.82 -21.52
C ALA A 259 -7.08 -10.63 -21.03
N GLY A 260 -8.00 -10.21 -21.91
CA GLY A 260 -9.42 -9.97 -21.60
C GLY A 260 -10.40 -10.91 -22.30
N THR A 261 -9.95 -12.00 -22.91
CA THR A 261 -10.78 -12.92 -23.73
C THR A 261 -12.00 -13.47 -22.99
N HIS A 262 -11.89 -13.70 -21.68
CA HIS A 262 -12.98 -14.22 -20.85
C HIS A 262 -13.77 -13.11 -20.13
N GLY A 263 -13.40 -11.85 -20.33
CA GLY A 263 -14.14 -10.69 -19.88
C GLY A 263 -13.28 -9.67 -19.14
N VAL A 264 -13.77 -8.43 -19.15
CA VAL A 264 -13.20 -7.30 -18.42
C VAL A 264 -14.24 -6.84 -17.40
N PHE A 265 -13.85 -6.75 -16.14
CA PHE A 265 -14.73 -6.46 -15.02
C PHE A 265 -14.20 -5.24 -14.27
N LEU A 266 -15.08 -4.34 -13.85
CA LEU A 266 -14.67 -3.35 -12.84
C LEU A 266 -14.50 -4.06 -11.50
N ALA A 267 -13.35 -3.85 -10.85
CA ALA A 267 -13.08 -4.36 -9.51
C ALA A 267 -13.78 -3.49 -8.48
N ARG A 268 -15.09 -3.69 -8.40
CA ARG A 268 -16.02 -2.97 -7.55
C ARG A 268 -16.92 -3.96 -6.83
N VAL A 269 -17.21 -3.72 -5.57
CA VAL A 269 -18.06 -4.62 -4.78
C VAL A 269 -19.09 -3.82 -4.00
N ARG A 270 -20.36 -4.22 -4.10
CA ARG A 270 -21.41 -3.71 -3.23
C ARG A 270 -21.19 -4.30 -1.84
N VAL A 271 -21.17 -3.43 -0.82
CA VAL A 271 -20.94 -3.83 0.57
C VAL A 271 -21.96 -3.25 1.53
N CYS A 272 -22.07 -3.87 2.70
CA CYS A 272 -22.87 -3.42 3.84
C CYS A 272 -24.33 -3.16 3.48
N ASP A 273 -24.90 -3.99 2.61
CA ASP A 273 -26.35 -3.99 2.42
C ASP A 273 -27.07 -4.62 3.63
N ALA A 274 -28.39 -4.71 3.58
CA ALA A 274 -29.18 -5.22 4.69
C ALA A 274 -28.88 -6.70 5.05
N SER A 275 -28.30 -7.47 4.12
CA SER A 275 -27.94 -8.87 4.34
C SER A 275 -26.53 -9.02 4.92
N GLU A 276 -25.56 -8.27 4.38
CA GLU A 276 -24.17 -8.34 4.82
C GLU A 276 -23.91 -7.51 6.09
N GLY A 277 -24.55 -6.34 6.20
CA GLY A 277 -24.28 -5.34 7.25
C GLY A 277 -24.33 -5.88 8.68
N PRO A 278 -25.37 -6.65 9.07
CA PRO A 278 -25.43 -7.26 10.40
C PRO A 278 -24.38 -8.36 10.66
N LEU A 279 -23.82 -8.96 9.60
CA LEU A 279 -22.92 -10.13 9.69
C LEU A 279 -21.44 -9.76 9.60
N ARG A 280 -21.11 -8.67 8.89
CA ARG A 280 -19.72 -8.24 8.62
C ARG A 280 -19.28 -7.11 9.54
N GLY A 281 -19.24 -7.36 10.85
CA GLY A 281 -18.98 -6.34 11.89
C GLY A 281 -17.57 -5.72 11.86
N ASP A 282 -16.62 -6.37 11.20
CA ASP A 282 -15.28 -5.86 10.94
C ASP A 282 -15.30 -4.67 9.97
N LEU A 283 -16.16 -4.72 8.94
CA LEU A 283 -16.32 -3.64 7.96
C LEU A 283 -17.54 -2.74 8.24
N CYS A 284 -18.69 -3.32 8.56
CA CYS A 284 -19.96 -2.63 8.53
C CYS A 284 -20.39 -2.08 9.91
N LEU A 285 -20.86 -0.84 9.92
CA LEU A 285 -21.45 -0.19 11.10
C LEU A 285 -22.82 0.36 10.78
N ALA A 286 -23.75 0.23 11.72
CA ALA A 286 -25.12 0.73 11.58
C ALA A 286 -25.19 2.25 11.70
N TYR A 287 -25.92 2.87 10.78
CA TYR A 287 -26.36 4.26 10.77
C TYR A 287 -27.88 4.27 10.58
N GLY A 288 -28.61 4.31 11.70
CA GLY A 288 -30.06 4.11 11.71
C GLY A 288 -30.44 2.72 11.24
N LYS A 289 -31.18 2.63 10.12
CA LYS A 289 -31.61 1.35 9.51
C LYS A 289 -30.68 0.86 8.38
N GLN A 290 -29.60 1.58 8.10
CA GLN A 290 -28.66 1.26 7.02
C GLN A 290 -27.30 0.92 7.61
N TYR A 291 -26.47 0.21 6.85
CA TYR A 291 -25.09 -0.08 7.22
C TYR A 291 -24.13 0.61 6.27
N LYS A 292 -22.97 1.00 6.79
CA LYS A 292 -21.90 1.61 6.00
C LYS A 292 -20.55 0.97 6.32
N PRO A 293 -19.66 0.83 5.32
CA PRO A 293 -18.32 0.37 5.59
C PRO A 293 -17.54 1.44 6.34
N VAL A 294 -16.89 1.07 7.44
CA VAL A 294 -16.15 1.98 8.32
C VAL A 294 -14.78 1.41 8.65
N GLY A 295 -13.81 2.31 8.78
CA GLY A 295 -12.47 1.98 9.29
C GLY A 295 -12.23 2.61 10.65
N ALA A 296 -10.95 2.60 11.05
CA ALA A 296 -10.49 3.17 12.31
C ALA A 296 -10.89 4.63 12.49
N LEU A 297 -10.89 5.44 11.42
CA LEU A 297 -11.21 6.86 11.48
C LEU A 297 -12.66 7.11 11.88
N GLN A 298 -13.61 6.37 11.33
CA GLN A 298 -15.00 6.52 11.75
C GLN A 298 -15.25 5.95 13.14
N ARG A 299 -14.58 4.85 13.50
CA ARG A 299 -14.69 4.22 14.83
C ARG A 299 -14.08 5.09 15.94
N LEU A 300 -13.05 5.87 15.61
CA LEU A 300 -12.33 6.76 16.54
C LEU A 300 -12.67 8.25 16.35
N GLY A 301 -13.52 8.62 15.39
CA GLY A 301 -13.71 10.01 14.96
C GLY A 301 -14.22 10.97 16.05
N GLY A 302 -14.73 10.43 17.15
CA GLY A 302 -15.11 11.18 18.35
C GLY A 302 -14.10 11.12 19.51
N ARG A 303 -12.88 10.65 19.28
CA ARG A 303 -11.89 10.42 20.35
C ARG A 303 -10.55 11.04 20.07
N VAL A 304 -10.29 11.38 18.81
CA VAL A 304 -9.01 11.91 18.34
C VAL A 304 -9.25 13.05 17.37
N ARG A 305 -8.33 14.00 17.34
CA ARG A 305 -8.20 14.93 16.22
C ARG A 305 -7.27 14.31 15.20
N VAL A 306 -7.67 14.23 13.94
CA VAL A 306 -6.89 13.59 12.90
C VAL A 306 -6.42 14.62 11.89
N GLY A 307 -5.15 14.54 11.51
CA GLY A 307 -4.58 15.28 10.40
C GLY A 307 -3.76 14.35 9.52
N VAL A 308 -3.52 14.75 8.28
CA VAL A 308 -2.79 13.94 7.30
C VAL A 308 -1.71 14.75 6.63
N PHE A 309 -0.51 14.18 6.64
CA PHE A 309 0.60 14.57 5.78
C PHE A 309 0.78 13.53 4.68
N GLY A 310 1.14 13.99 3.49
CA GLY A 310 1.57 13.14 2.39
C GLY A 310 2.48 13.87 1.43
N HIS A 311 2.82 13.26 0.30
CA HIS A 311 3.63 13.90 -0.73
C HIS A 311 2.77 14.46 -1.86
N LEU A 312 3.33 15.36 -2.66
CA LEU A 312 2.73 15.85 -3.89
C LEU A 312 2.77 14.75 -4.98
N ASN A 313 1.75 14.72 -5.84
CA ASN A 313 1.56 13.80 -6.97
C ASN A 313 2.17 14.34 -8.28
N GLY A 314 2.92 15.44 -8.19
CA GLY A 314 3.48 16.18 -9.32
C GLY A 314 4.20 15.28 -10.32
N PRO A 315 4.19 15.66 -11.63
CA PRO A 315 4.85 14.88 -12.66
C PRO A 315 6.34 14.70 -12.30
N PRO A 316 6.99 13.60 -12.71
CA PRO A 316 8.43 13.55 -12.72
C PRO A 316 8.90 14.75 -13.56
N VAL A 317 9.55 15.74 -12.94
CA VAL A 317 10.12 16.87 -13.67
C VAL A 317 11.31 16.33 -14.47
N VAL A 318 11.04 15.77 -15.64
CA VAL A 318 12.09 15.40 -16.60
C VAL A 318 12.57 16.70 -17.23
N SER A 319 13.44 17.42 -16.53
CA SER A 319 14.22 18.46 -17.17
C SER A 319 15.30 17.77 -17.99
N PRO A 320 15.37 17.93 -19.32
CA PRO A 320 16.39 17.28 -20.17
C PRO A 320 17.83 17.71 -19.84
N SER A 321 18.00 18.69 -18.94
CA SER A 321 19.29 19.18 -18.45
C SER A 321 19.72 18.62 -17.09
N VAL A 322 18.90 17.77 -16.44
CA VAL A 322 19.22 17.19 -15.12
C VAL A 322 19.33 15.67 -15.27
N SER A 323 20.47 15.13 -14.81
CA SER A 323 20.77 13.70 -14.81
C SER A 323 19.57 12.87 -14.31
N PRO A 324 19.23 11.72 -14.93
CA PRO A 324 18.08 10.87 -14.58
C PRO A 324 18.12 10.30 -13.16
N SER A 325 19.15 10.62 -12.37
CA SER A 325 19.34 10.16 -11.01
C SER A 325 18.70 11.03 -9.93
N VAL A 326 18.14 12.23 -10.21
CA VAL A 326 17.45 12.97 -9.13
C VAL A 326 16.38 13.98 -9.57
N ASN A 327 15.15 13.48 -9.70
CA ASN A 327 13.93 14.30 -9.59
C ASN A 327 13.63 14.52 -8.10
N HIS A 328 14.24 15.53 -7.50
CA HIS A 328 14.06 15.80 -6.08
C HIS A 328 12.69 16.41 -5.80
N MET A 329 11.80 15.63 -5.20
CA MET A 329 10.62 16.15 -4.51
C MET A 329 10.97 16.23 -3.04
N TYR A 330 11.09 17.45 -2.52
CA TYR A 330 11.46 17.71 -1.14
C TYR A 330 10.22 17.80 -0.26
N GLY A 331 10.31 17.22 0.93
CA GLY A 331 9.38 17.48 2.02
C GLY A 331 8.09 16.67 1.97
N GLY A 332 7.21 17.05 2.87
CA GLY A 332 5.83 16.59 2.97
C GLY A 332 4.89 17.78 2.98
N VAL A 333 3.68 17.59 2.47
CA VAL A 333 2.64 18.60 2.50
C VAL A 333 1.55 18.22 3.47
N LEU A 334 1.01 19.23 4.17
CA LEU A 334 -0.20 19.06 4.96
C LEU A 334 -1.38 18.90 3.98
N ARG A 335 -1.98 17.72 3.97
CA ARG A 335 -3.12 17.36 3.11
C ARG A 335 -4.44 17.64 3.82
N ALA A 336 -4.49 17.33 5.11
CA ALA A 336 -5.63 17.58 5.98
C ALA A 336 -5.14 18.13 7.34
N PRO A 337 -5.57 19.34 7.77
CA PRO A 337 -5.25 19.87 9.09
C PRO A 337 -5.79 19.01 10.23
N LEU A 338 -5.21 19.14 11.42
CA LEU A 338 -5.72 18.45 12.62
C LEU A 338 -7.12 18.96 13.00
N ALA A 339 -8.13 18.13 12.76
CA ALA A 339 -9.53 18.43 13.05
C ALA A 339 -10.26 17.23 13.66
N HIS A 340 -11.41 17.49 14.27
CA HIS A 340 -12.35 16.41 14.63
C HIS A 340 -13.10 16.00 13.36
N VAL A 341 -13.05 14.73 13.00
CA VAL A 341 -13.63 14.23 11.75
C VAL A 341 -15.01 13.59 11.93
N GLY A 342 -15.35 13.20 13.17
CA GLY A 342 -16.63 12.56 13.48
C GLY A 342 -17.74 13.56 13.83
N ARG A 343 -18.90 13.02 14.22
CA ARG A 343 -20.12 13.79 14.56
C ARG A 343 -19.92 14.82 15.68
N GLN A 344 -18.98 14.57 16.57
CA GLN A 344 -18.76 15.39 17.75
C GLN A 344 -17.38 16.02 17.67
N ARG A 345 -17.24 17.19 18.30
CA ARG A 345 -15.97 17.90 18.49
C ARG A 345 -15.84 18.34 19.94
N TRP A 346 -14.60 18.52 20.38
CA TRP A 346 -14.25 18.96 21.73
C TRP A 346 -13.29 20.14 21.61
N LEU A 347 -13.75 21.31 22.04
CA LEU A 347 -13.02 22.57 21.89
C LEU A 347 -12.64 23.14 23.26
N ALA A 348 -11.48 23.79 23.31
CA ALA A 348 -11.04 24.56 24.47
C ALA A 348 -12.02 25.71 24.77
N PRO A 349 -12.09 26.21 26.02
CA PRO A 349 -11.36 25.72 27.20
C PRO A 349 -12.05 24.54 27.91
N GLY A 350 -13.34 24.31 27.64
CA GLY A 350 -14.17 23.36 28.41
C GLY A 350 -14.01 21.91 27.98
N PHE A 351 -13.63 21.64 26.73
CA PHE A 351 -13.56 20.31 26.13
C PHE A 351 -14.82 19.46 26.39
N VAL A 352 -15.98 20.11 26.32
CA VAL A 352 -17.27 19.44 26.34
C VAL A 352 -17.64 19.00 24.92
N ALA A 353 -18.34 17.87 24.81
CA ALA A 353 -18.82 17.38 23.53
C ALA A 353 -19.79 18.39 22.91
N GLN A 354 -19.57 18.71 21.64
CA GLN A 354 -20.39 19.60 20.83
C GLN A 354 -20.64 18.96 19.47
N ASP A 355 -21.73 19.31 18.82
CA ASP A 355 -21.95 18.92 17.43
C ASP A 355 -20.85 19.50 16.53
N ASN A 356 -20.40 18.68 15.59
CA ASN A 356 -19.37 19.03 14.64
C ASN A 356 -19.99 19.38 13.28
N PRO A 357 -20.07 20.66 12.91
CA PRO A 357 -20.53 21.06 11.57
C PRO A 357 -19.57 20.60 10.46
N ASP A 358 -18.32 20.35 10.81
CA ASP A 358 -17.24 19.93 9.91
C ASP A 358 -17.05 18.40 9.91
N ALA A 359 -18.07 17.64 10.31
CA ALA A 359 -18.01 16.18 10.31
C ALA A 359 -17.83 15.65 8.88
N GLU A 360 -17.00 14.62 8.70
CA GLU A 360 -16.69 14.14 7.36
C GLU A 360 -17.75 13.23 6.74
N TRP A 361 -18.73 12.80 7.54
CA TRP A 361 -19.86 11.97 7.11
C TRP A 361 -21.13 12.33 7.86
N HIS A 362 -22.26 12.10 7.19
CA HIS A 362 -23.57 12.39 7.71
C HIS A 362 -23.89 11.47 8.91
N PRO A 363 -24.33 12.00 10.06
CA PRO A 363 -24.43 11.23 11.31
C PRO A 363 -25.55 10.18 11.31
N LEU A 364 -26.57 10.33 10.47
CA LEU A 364 -27.71 9.40 10.42
C LEU A 364 -27.61 8.37 9.30
N THR A 365 -26.85 8.66 8.25
CA THR A 365 -26.77 7.83 7.05
C THR A 365 -25.37 7.26 6.81
N GLY A 366 -24.34 7.83 7.46
CA GLY A 366 -22.94 7.46 7.32
C GLY A 366 -22.36 7.72 5.92
N VAL A 367 -23.09 8.44 5.06
CA VAL A 367 -22.64 8.88 3.73
C VAL A 367 -21.56 9.94 3.91
N PHE A 368 -20.44 9.82 3.20
CA PHE A 368 -19.42 10.86 3.21
C PHE A 368 -19.98 12.16 2.65
N LEU A 369 -19.67 13.27 3.32
CA LEU A 369 -20.07 14.59 2.87
C LEU A 369 -19.05 15.08 1.84
N GLU A 370 -19.52 15.62 0.73
CA GLU A 370 -18.64 16.30 -0.22
C GLU A 370 -18.04 17.54 0.47
N HIS A 371 -16.76 17.45 0.82
CA HIS A 371 -16.00 18.62 1.23
C HIS A 371 -15.65 19.32 -0.07
N GLY A 372 -16.44 20.36 -0.40
CA GLY A 372 -16.36 21.05 -1.68
C GLY A 372 -14.91 21.35 -2.05
N HIS A 373 -14.56 21.12 -3.31
CA HIS A 373 -13.31 21.57 -3.92
C HIS A 373 -13.18 23.11 -3.95
N GLY A 374 -14.03 23.86 -3.26
CA GLY A 374 -14.00 25.31 -3.13
C GLY A 374 -14.33 25.77 -1.72
N GLY A 375 -13.34 26.40 -1.06
CA GLY A 375 -13.60 27.48 -0.10
C GLY A 375 -13.87 27.11 1.36
N GLY A 376 -12.99 26.34 2.00
CA GLY A 376 -12.94 26.23 3.46
C GLY A 376 -11.72 25.44 3.91
N HIS A 377 -10.77 26.10 4.57
CA HIS A 377 -9.46 25.64 5.05
C HIS A 377 -9.15 24.12 5.08
N GLY A 378 -8.61 23.58 3.98
CA GLY A 378 -7.88 22.30 3.93
C GLY A 378 -8.73 21.04 3.73
N GLY A 379 -8.15 20.04 3.05
CA GLY A 379 -8.86 18.83 2.62
C GLY A 379 -9.28 17.91 3.77
N GLY A 380 -10.39 17.20 3.60
CA GLY A 380 -10.84 16.18 4.55
C GLY A 380 -9.89 14.97 4.60
N VAL A 381 -9.70 14.39 5.78
CA VAL A 381 -8.86 13.22 6.04
C VAL A 381 -9.31 12.02 5.19
N THR A 382 -10.61 11.71 5.23
CA THR A 382 -11.20 10.61 4.46
C THR A 382 -11.18 10.89 2.96
N ALA A 383 -11.40 12.15 2.56
CA ALA A 383 -11.33 12.58 1.17
C ALA A 383 -9.93 12.38 0.59
N TYR A 384 -8.87 12.74 1.32
CA TYR A 384 -7.50 12.50 0.88
C TYR A 384 -7.18 11.01 0.75
N ILE A 385 -7.41 10.23 1.82
CA ILE A 385 -7.09 8.78 1.83
C ILE A 385 -7.84 8.04 0.72
N ASN A 386 -9.13 8.34 0.55
CA ASN A 386 -9.94 7.69 -0.48
C ASN A 386 -9.63 8.22 -1.89
N GLY A 387 -9.25 9.50 -2.03
CA GLY A 387 -8.98 10.15 -3.31
C GLY A 387 -7.63 9.83 -3.95
N LEU A 388 -6.63 9.36 -3.17
CA LEU A 388 -5.29 9.05 -3.68
C LEU A 388 -5.31 8.21 -4.99
N GLY A 389 -4.67 8.70 -6.03
CA GLY A 389 -4.61 8.01 -7.33
C GLY A 389 -5.87 8.11 -8.19
N HIS A 390 -6.94 8.80 -7.78
CA HIS A 390 -8.11 8.98 -8.65
C HIS A 390 -8.85 10.32 -8.49
N SER A 391 -8.38 11.21 -7.62
CA SER A 391 -8.96 12.52 -7.33
C SER A 391 -8.97 13.47 -8.53
N ASN A 392 -8.08 13.28 -9.50
CA ASN A 392 -8.09 13.98 -10.78
C ASN A 392 -8.58 13.04 -11.90
N PRO A 393 -9.80 13.23 -12.45
CA PRO A 393 -10.31 12.40 -13.54
C PRO A 393 -9.44 12.43 -14.80
N ALA A 394 -8.69 13.51 -15.05
CA ALA A 394 -7.79 13.62 -16.20
C ALA A 394 -6.43 12.92 -16.00
N ARG A 395 -6.08 12.59 -14.75
CA ARG A 395 -4.80 11.98 -14.37
C ARG A 395 -5.01 10.86 -13.34
N GLN A 396 -5.96 9.96 -13.61
CA GLN A 396 -6.16 8.77 -12.78
C GLN A 396 -4.90 7.90 -12.81
N GLY A 397 -4.56 7.30 -11.68
CA GLY A 397 -3.30 6.58 -11.48
C GLY A 397 -2.10 7.49 -11.18
N ALA A 398 -2.28 8.80 -11.03
CA ALA A 398 -1.23 9.70 -10.56
C ALA A 398 -1.02 9.55 -9.04
N TYR A 399 0.18 9.11 -8.67
CA TYR A 399 0.66 9.03 -7.30
C TYR A 399 1.97 9.84 -7.20
N ALA A 400 2.43 10.08 -5.97
CA ALA A 400 3.77 10.62 -5.76
C ALA A 400 4.83 9.68 -6.39
N GLY A 401 5.77 10.25 -7.14
CA GLY A 401 6.87 9.49 -7.75
C GLY A 401 7.99 9.09 -6.76
N ALA A 402 8.02 9.72 -5.59
CA ALA A 402 8.98 9.51 -4.52
C ALA A 402 8.33 9.84 -3.17
N ALA A 403 8.68 9.08 -2.12
CA ALA A 403 8.14 9.30 -0.78
C ALA A 403 9.25 9.27 0.30
N PRO A 404 9.90 10.42 0.60
CA PRO A 404 10.87 10.54 1.69
C PRO A 404 10.17 10.61 3.06
N LEU A 405 10.20 9.48 3.79
CA LEU A 405 9.44 9.29 5.02
C LEU A 405 9.90 10.16 6.21
N ALA A 406 11.21 10.33 6.41
CA ALA A 406 11.76 11.15 7.48
C ALA A 406 11.58 12.66 7.21
N GLU A 407 11.57 13.09 5.95
CA GLU A 407 11.15 14.45 5.57
C GLU A 407 9.66 14.70 5.89
N LEU A 408 8.80 13.73 5.62
CA LEU A 408 7.38 13.77 6.00
C LEU A 408 7.21 13.86 7.53
N LEU A 409 7.98 13.05 8.27
CA LEU A 409 8.02 13.09 9.73
C LEU A 409 8.52 14.46 10.24
N TYR A 410 9.56 15.01 9.64
CA TYR A 410 10.09 16.32 9.98
C TYR A 410 9.04 17.43 9.84
N GLU A 411 8.30 17.48 8.72
CA GLU A 411 7.22 18.45 8.53
C GLU A 411 6.07 18.26 9.53
N SER A 412 5.70 17.01 9.84
CA SER A 412 4.67 16.72 10.84
C SER A 412 5.06 17.22 12.25
N LEU A 413 6.35 17.08 12.63
CA LEU A 413 6.86 17.59 13.91
C LEU A 413 6.90 19.11 13.94
N ARG A 414 7.25 19.77 12.84
CA ARG A 414 7.18 21.23 12.72
C ARG A 414 5.75 21.75 12.90
N TYR A 415 4.78 21.09 12.29
CA TYR A 415 3.37 21.44 12.42
C TYR A 415 2.92 21.35 13.88
N LEU A 416 3.23 20.24 14.56
CA LEU A 416 2.93 20.08 16.00
C LEU A 416 3.61 21.13 16.89
N GLN A 417 4.72 21.72 16.44
CA GLN A 417 5.42 22.81 17.15
C GLN A 417 4.84 24.21 16.83
N GLY A 418 3.75 24.31 16.07
CA GLY A 418 3.15 25.58 15.64
C GLY A 418 4.03 26.38 14.66
N ARG A 419 4.96 25.70 13.96
CA ARG A 419 5.81 26.35 12.93
C ARG A 419 5.09 26.32 11.59
N GLN A 420 5.44 27.24 10.69
CA GLN A 420 4.97 27.18 9.30
C GLN A 420 5.70 26.10 8.49
N ALA A 421 5.07 25.70 7.38
CA ALA A 421 5.61 24.78 6.39
C ALA A 421 7.01 25.19 5.96
N SER A 422 7.89 24.20 5.74
CA SER A 422 9.11 24.47 4.98
C SER A 422 8.75 24.83 3.52
N PRO A 423 9.58 25.62 2.82
CA PRO A 423 9.42 25.82 1.38
C PRO A 423 9.45 24.47 0.65
N VAL A 424 8.37 24.13 -0.05
CA VAL A 424 8.24 22.87 -0.82
C VAL A 424 8.84 23.07 -2.22
N VAL A 425 9.52 22.04 -2.74
CA VAL A 425 10.10 22.06 -4.09
C VAL A 425 9.68 20.78 -4.84
N PRO A 426 9.01 20.90 -6.01
CA PRO A 426 8.52 22.15 -6.60
C PRO A 426 7.42 22.79 -5.73
N PRO A 427 7.28 24.13 -5.76
CA PRO A 427 6.19 24.78 -5.05
C PRO A 427 4.85 24.29 -5.60
N ALA A 428 3.88 24.01 -4.71
CA ALA A 428 2.52 23.75 -5.14
C ALA A 428 1.97 24.99 -5.90
N THR A 429 1.14 24.77 -6.92
CA THR A 429 0.56 25.85 -7.73
C THR A 429 -0.28 26.81 -6.88
N ALA A 430 -0.48 28.03 -7.38
CA ALA A 430 -1.08 29.14 -6.63
C ALA A 430 -2.46 28.82 -5.99
N PRO A 431 -2.86 29.53 -4.92
CA PRO A 431 -4.03 29.18 -4.10
C PRO A 431 -5.39 29.08 -4.84
N PRO A 432 -6.28 28.14 -4.48
CA PRO A 432 -6.04 27.04 -3.55
C PRO A 432 -5.02 26.08 -4.16
N ALA A 433 -3.95 25.78 -3.40
CA ALA A 433 -2.92 24.89 -3.88
C ALA A 433 -3.53 23.49 -3.99
N VAL A 434 -3.71 23.04 -5.22
CA VAL A 434 -4.30 21.75 -5.55
C VAL A 434 -3.27 20.96 -6.35
N ASP A 435 -3.08 19.72 -5.96
CA ASP A 435 -2.15 18.79 -6.58
C ASP A 435 -2.91 17.52 -6.95
N ASP A 436 -3.16 17.36 -8.26
CA ASP A 436 -4.02 16.32 -8.83
C ASP A 436 -5.37 16.16 -8.11
N GLY A 437 -6.07 17.27 -7.92
CA GLY A 437 -7.39 17.29 -7.28
C GLY A 437 -7.34 17.12 -5.76
N LEU A 438 -6.15 16.97 -5.16
CA LEU A 438 -5.96 16.89 -3.71
C LEU A 438 -5.51 18.24 -3.14
N PRO A 439 -6.13 18.72 -2.06
CA PRO A 439 -5.70 19.96 -1.40
C PRO A 439 -4.27 19.89 -0.86
N VAL A 440 -3.62 21.06 -0.85
CA VAL A 440 -2.34 21.32 -0.21
C VAL A 440 -2.52 22.53 0.71
N VAL A 441 -2.35 22.32 2.01
CA VAL A 441 -2.53 23.37 3.01
C VAL A 441 -1.22 24.13 3.17
N GLY A 442 -1.12 25.30 2.53
CA GLY A 442 0.09 26.12 2.52
C GLY A 442 0.28 27.01 3.76
N GLN A 443 -0.80 27.39 4.44
CA GLN A 443 -0.74 28.19 5.68
C GLN A 443 -1.21 27.34 6.85
N TRP A 444 -0.35 27.15 7.85
CA TRP A 444 -0.62 26.29 9.00
C TRP A 444 -1.11 27.12 10.19
N SER A 445 -2.22 26.72 10.79
CA SER A 445 -2.63 27.19 12.11
C SER A 445 -1.93 26.38 13.20
N ASP A 446 -1.70 26.97 14.38
CA ASP A 446 -1.21 26.22 15.54
C ASP A 446 -2.18 25.08 15.88
N PRO A 447 -1.75 23.80 15.80
CA PRO A 447 -2.62 22.69 16.08
C PRO A 447 -2.82 22.42 17.58
N GLN A 448 -2.04 23.04 18.48
CA GLN A 448 -2.16 22.80 19.91
C GLN A 448 -3.35 23.58 20.51
N THR A 449 -4.24 22.85 21.19
CA THR A 449 -5.44 23.42 21.84
C THR A 449 -5.37 23.40 23.36
N ALA A 450 -4.43 22.64 23.94
CA ALA A 450 -4.13 22.62 25.37
C ALA A 450 -2.69 22.15 25.61
N SER A 451 -2.08 22.58 26.72
CA SER A 451 -0.70 22.23 27.10
C SER A 451 -0.50 20.74 27.42
N CYS A 452 -1.53 20.06 27.90
CA CYS A 452 -1.50 18.62 28.21
C CYS A 452 -1.94 17.73 27.03
N GLN A 453 -2.19 18.31 25.85
CA GLN A 453 -2.65 17.58 24.68
C GLN A 453 -1.57 16.60 24.21
N ARG A 454 -1.91 15.31 24.15
CA ARG A 454 -1.01 14.28 23.62
C ARG A 454 -0.94 14.37 22.09
N HIS A 455 0.20 13.99 21.54
CA HIS A 455 0.43 13.92 20.10
C HIS A 455 0.93 12.51 19.74
N ILE A 456 0.30 11.91 18.74
CA ILE A 456 0.63 10.58 18.20
C ILE A 456 0.89 10.79 16.71
N VAL A 457 2.03 10.31 16.22
CA VAL A 457 2.35 10.31 14.79
C VAL A 457 2.45 8.87 14.33
N VAL A 458 1.65 8.50 13.33
CA VAL A 458 1.70 7.19 12.68
C VAL A 458 2.24 7.39 11.27
N SER A 459 3.42 6.83 11.03
CA SER A 459 4.12 6.88 9.76
C SER A 459 3.92 5.57 9.00
N LEU A 460 3.29 5.65 7.83
CA LEU A 460 3.05 4.52 6.94
C LEU A 460 3.75 4.76 5.61
N GLY A 461 4.65 3.86 5.24
CA GLY A 461 5.39 3.90 3.97
C GLY A 461 5.16 2.65 3.12
N ASP A 462 5.27 2.79 1.81
CA ASP A 462 5.30 1.66 0.87
C ASP A 462 6.73 1.33 0.39
N ALA A 463 6.87 0.45 -0.60
CA ALA A 463 8.17 0.07 -1.15
C ALA A 463 8.84 1.15 -2.03
N GLY A 464 8.15 2.27 -2.32
CA GLY A 464 8.66 3.38 -3.13
C GLY A 464 9.43 4.43 -2.31
N MET A 465 10.03 4.02 -1.18
CA MET A 465 10.86 4.89 -0.35
C MET A 465 11.97 5.54 -1.19
N ALA A 466 12.10 6.85 -1.08
CA ALA A 466 13.14 7.62 -1.75
C ALA A 466 14.32 7.89 -0.82
N ALA A 467 15.44 8.35 -1.39
CA ALA A 467 16.56 8.84 -0.60
C ALA A 467 16.12 10.02 0.28
N ASP A 468 16.21 9.83 1.59
CA ASP A 468 15.78 10.81 2.58
C ASP A 468 16.99 11.45 3.23
N ARG A 469 17.41 12.60 2.68
CA ARG A 469 18.64 13.27 3.11
C ARG A 469 18.43 14.73 3.46
N TYR A 470 17.23 15.27 3.28
CA TYR A 470 16.95 16.70 3.45
C TYR A 470 16.30 17.07 4.78
N VAL A 471 16.61 16.30 5.82
CA VAL A 471 16.30 16.67 7.21
C VAL A 471 17.43 17.52 7.82
N PRO A 472 17.14 18.57 8.61
CA PRO A 472 18.18 19.38 9.24
C PRO A 472 19.14 18.55 10.09
N GLY A 473 20.44 18.81 9.95
CA GLY A 473 21.49 18.13 10.71
C GLY A 473 22.13 16.95 9.98
N ASN A 474 21.59 16.52 8.83
CA ASN A 474 22.23 15.52 7.99
C ASN A 474 23.43 16.13 7.23
N LEU A 475 24.64 15.65 7.51
CA LEU A 475 25.86 16.06 6.81
C LEU A 475 26.21 15.02 5.73
N PRO A 476 26.47 15.44 4.47
CA PRO A 476 26.90 14.50 3.43
C PRO A 476 28.22 13.82 3.83
N VAL A 477 28.28 12.49 3.70
CA VAL A 477 29.55 11.75 3.74
C VAL A 477 30.31 12.02 2.45
N ALA A 478 31.59 12.39 2.55
CA ALA A 478 32.45 12.65 1.39
C ALA A 478 32.52 11.40 0.49
N GLY A 479 32.26 11.57 -0.81
CA GLY A 479 32.29 10.49 -1.82
C GLY A 479 30.92 9.99 -2.29
N ALA A 480 29.81 10.45 -1.70
CA ALA A 480 28.47 10.23 -2.27
C ALA A 480 28.23 11.20 -3.46
N PRO A 481 27.49 10.78 -4.51
CA PRO A 481 27.18 11.65 -5.65
C PRO A 481 26.59 12.99 -5.19
N SER A 482 27.10 14.07 -5.76
CA SER A 482 26.88 15.45 -5.34
C SER A 482 25.42 15.90 -5.55
N MET A 483 24.92 16.70 -4.60
CA MET A 483 23.62 17.35 -4.69
C MET A 483 23.79 18.87 -4.77
N PRO A 484 22.93 19.59 -5.53
CA PRO A 484 23.01 21.04 -5.64
C PRO A 484 22.71 21.71 -4.28
N ALA A 485 23.53 22.71 -3.94
CA ALA A 485 23.59 23.32 -2.61
C ALA A 485 22.37 24.19 -2.21
N THR A 486 21.34 24.29 -3.06
CA THR A 486 20.26 25.30 -2.95
C THR A 486 19.03 24.88 -2.15
N ALA A 487 18.92 23.63 -1.69
CA ALA A 487 17.75 23.14 -0.93
C ALA A 487 18.08 22.75 0.54
N ARG A 488 18.93 23.52 1.23
CA ARG A 488 19.12 23.33 2.67
C ARG A 488 17.92 23.86 3.43
N VAL A 489 17.16 22.96 4.06
CA VAL A 489 16.13 23.32 5.05
C VAL A 489 16.78 24.16 6.16
N PRO A 490 16.18 25.31 6.56
CA PRO A 490 16.75 26.15 7.60
C PRO A 490 17.02 25.37 8.89
N ARG A 491 18.18 25.57 9.49
CA ARG A 491 18.51 25.02 10.81
C ARG A 491 17.40 25.40 11.79
N MET A 492 16.91 24.41 12.53
CA MET A 492 15.98 24.64 13.62
C MET A 492 16.70 25.44 14.70
N PRO A 493 16.31 26.69 15.02
CA PRO A 493 16.79 27.31 16.24
C PRO A 493 16.24 26.47 17.40
N LEU A 494 17.16 25.92 18.19
CA LEU A 494 16.86 25.41 19.52
C LEU A 494 16.22 26.55 20.28
N ARG A 495 14.91 26.47 20.55
CA ARG A 495 14.34 27.36 21.57
C ARG A 495 14.97 26.92 22.89
N HIS A 496 15.66 27.84 23.56
CA HIS A 496 15.95 27.66 24.97
C HIS A 496 14.66 27.28 25.70
N PRO A 497 14.70 26.35 26.65
CA PRO A 497 13.52 26.05 27.46
C PRO A 497 13.06 27.36 28.08
N ARG A 498 11.87 27.84 27.69
CA ARG A 498 11.18 28.84 28.50
C ARG A 498 10.95 28.16 29.83
N SER A 499 11.57 28.66 30.89
CA SER A 499 11.30 28.21 32.25
C SER A 499 9.81 28.44 32.50
N ILE A 500 9.05 27.35 32.49
CA ILE A 500 7.71 27.33 33.04
C ILE A 500 7.93 27.49 34.55
N ARG A 501 7.82 28.72 35.06
CA ARG A 501 7.72 28.93 36.51
C ARG A 501 6.35 28.42 36.94
N TRP A 502 6.37 27.36 37.73
CA TRP A 502 5.23 26.96 38.54
C TRP A 502 4.86 28.14 39.47
N PRO A 503 3.59 28.58 39.52
CA PRO A 503 3.16 29.42 40.63
C PRO A 503 3.34 28.60 41.91
N GLY A 504 4.17 29.11 42.83
CA GLY A 504 4.30 28.53 44.16
C GLY A 504 2.98 28.56 44.92
N PRO A 505 2.83 27.73 45.97
CA PRO A 505 1.62 27.73 46.77
C PRO A 505 1.45 29.11 47.43
N ALA A 506 0.27 29.70 47.26
CA ALA A 506 -0.13 30.90 47.98
C ALA A 506 -0.39 30.55 49.47
N PRO A 507 -0.13 31.49 50.40
CA PRO A 507 -0.34 31.30 51.83
C PRO A 507 -1.79 31.04 52.22
#